data_AF-A0A0R3IW37-F1
#
_entry.id   AF-A0A0R3IW37-F1
#
_cell.length_a   1.000
_cell.length_b   1.000
_cell.length_c   1.000
_cell.angle_alpha   90.00
_cell.angle_beta   90.00
_cell.angle_gamma   90.00
#
_symmetry.space_group_name_H-M   'P 1'
#
loop_
_entity.id
_entity.type
_entity.pdbx_description
1 polymer ?
#
loop_
_entity_poly.entity_id
_entity_poly.type
_entity_poly.pdbx_seq_one_letter_code
_entity_poly.pdbx_strand_id
1 'polypeptide(L)'
;MMRFTRSKPMLTREEIAREVISVAAMLAVEPKGVKIALATIAVEVGTTNPDSGEYGWWCFANIKDPQCLALPHDAEGDDGYSSGYFQQQAPKGANWGWGGLFGDPVGAFRRMDIRESSRMFLEALLRLPYDYRGNSRSPGRMAQDVQRSAFPDRYDERWREANEVYDRAVSGNPGEPEQPSGPWTGDPVWLADVLRAEGVTVVECSIGDVSWLERGHGDMGSLWGVVNHHTGSNESTWQSIWNGRPDLKGPLSHIHLRRDGVAELVAVGVCWHAGTGAYGDLRPGTGNQRTIGIECQNDGGGSSKLPLRHRSSWPDAQYEALVKINAAINHRIGVDASRSISHKEYDDGDPQTDEGKWDPGQIDMDIFRAEVQRQIGSKTGGFLMALSDDEQREILNFVREQQEIVESLSPLRHLGEKKANNVRGYIRVMDANSHVEAIEKRAEYGDAKAIDLLEEIAGADPDQYPDRQRDAELARRILAKVRGEK
;
A
#
# COMPACT_ATOMS: atom_id res chain seq x y z
N MET A 1 29.08 -17.39 -15.96
CA MET A 1 29.60 -16.17 -15.30
C MET A 1 28.44 -15.43 -14.66
N MET A 2 28.61 -15.03 -13.40
CA MET A 2 27.59 -14.35 -12.61
C MET A 2 27.99 -12.89 -12.42
N ARG A 3 27.07 -11.97 -12.69
CA ARG A 3 27.29 -10.53 -12.61
C ARG A 3 26.08 -9.86 -11.97
N PHE A 4 26.28 -9.03 -10.95
CA PHE A 4 25.22 -8.19 -10.41
C PHE A 4 25.11 -6.90 -11.21
N THR A 5 23.90 -6.52 -11.58
CA THR A 5 23.63 -5.25 -12.29
C THR A 5 23.31 -4.11 -11.31
N ARG A 6 23.12 -4.45 -10.02
CA ARG A 6 22.76 -3.52 -8.94
C ARG A 6 23.55 -3.82 -7.66
N SER A 7 23.76 -2.79 -6.83
CA SER A 7 24.39 -2.94 -5.51
C SER A 7 23.44 -3.46 -4.43
N LYS A 8 22.12 -3.33 -4.65
CA LYS A 8 21.04 -3.84 -3.78
C LYS A 8 19.96 -4.51 -4.64
N PRO A 9 19.23 -5.52 -4.11
CA PRO A 9 18.10 -6.13 -4.83
C PRO A 9 17.01 -5.10 -5.13
N MET A 10 16.29 -5.29 -6.24
CA MET A 10 15.10 -4.51 -6.61
C MET A 10 13.96 -4.67 -5.61
N LEU A 11 13.80 -5.87 -5.07
CA LEU A 11 12.81 -6.19 -4.05
C LEU A 11 13.54 -6.76 -2.82
N THR A 12 13.12 -6.30 -1.64
CA THR A 12 13.49 -6.91 -0.37
C THR A 12 12.93 -8.32 -0.26
N ARG A 13 13.50 -9.14 0.64
CA ARG A 13 13.00 -10.50 0.88
C ARG A 13 11.55 -10.50 1.38
N GLU A 14 11.19 -9.48 2.15
CA GLU A 14 9.85 -9.26 2.69
C GLU A 14 8.86 -8.86 1.58
N GLU A 15 9.25 -7.99 0.65
CA GLU A 15 8.43 -7.67 -0.53
C GLU A 15 8.22 -8.89 -1.42
N ILE A 16 9.28 -9.65 -1.71
CA ILE A 16 9.18 -10.93 -2.42
C ILE A 16 8.21 -11.88 -1.68
N ALA A 17 8.31 -11.96 -0.35
CA ALA A 17 7.42 -12.81 0.43
C ALA A 17 5.96 -12.34 0.40
N ARG A 18 5.67 -11.04 0.43
CA ARG A 18 4.30 -10.51 0.27
C ARG A 18 3.72 -10.84 -1.09
N GLU A 19 4.54 -10.80 -2.14
CA GLU A 19 4.13 -11.21 -3.47
C GLU A 19 3.73 -12.69 -3.53
N VAL A 20 4.56 -13.57 -2.96
CA VAL A 20 4.25 -15.01 -2.85
C VAL A 20 2.99 -15.24 -1.99
N ILE A 21 2.82 -14.52 -0.88
CA ILE A 21 1.63 -14.58 -0.02
C ILE A 21 0.37 -14.18 -0.79
N SER A 22 0.43 -13.08 -1.55
CA SER A 22 -0.69 -12.60 -2.38
C SER A 22 -1.12 -13.67 -3.38
N VAL A 23 -0.17 -14.30 -4.07
CA VAL A 23 -0.47 -15.37 -5.03
C VAL A 23 -1.01 -16.62 -4.34
N ALA A 24 -0.44 -17.00 -3.19
CA ALA A 24 -0.92 -18.13 -2.41
C ALA A 24 -2.36 -17.94 -1.94
N ALA A 25 -2.74 -16.73 -1.52
CA ALA A 25 -4.12 -16.40 -1.16
C ALA A 25 -5.09 -16.59 -2.34
N MET A 26 -4.70 -16.15 -3.55
CA MET A 26 -5.51 -16.36 -4.76
C MET A 26 -5.70 -17.84 -5.11
N LEU A 27 -4.71 -18.68 -4.79
CA LEU A 27 -4.74 -20.13 -5.03
C LEU A 27 -5.24 -20.96 -3.84
N ALA A 28 -5.69 -20.31 -2.75
CA ALA A 28 -6.06 -20.95 -1.49
C ALA A 28 -4.96 -21.89 -0.92
N VAL A 29 -3.70 -21.49 -1.05
CA VAL A 29 -2.53 -22.19 -0.50
C VAL A 29 -2.26 -21.72 0.93
N GLU A 30 -2.06 -22.68 1.84
CA GLU A 30 -1.80 -22.41 3.26
C GLU A 30 -0.37 -21.89 3.50
N PRO A 31 -0.10 -21.26 4.67
CA PRO A 31 1.21 -20.70 5.03
C PRO A 31 2.41 -21.63 4.79
N LYS A 32 2.24 -22.94 5.01
CA LYS A 32 3.30 -23.93 4.76
C LYS A 32 3.72 -23.98 3.30
N GLY A 33 2.78 -23.83 2.35
CA GLY A 33 3.08 -23.78 0.91
C GLY A 33 3.85 -22.53 0.52
N VAL A 34 3.52 -21.39 1.13
CA VAL A 34 4.29 -20.14 0.98
C VAL A 34 5.73 -20.33 1.47
N LYS A 35 5.91 -20.88 2.67
CA LYS A 35 7.24 -21.11 3.26
C LYS A 35 8.09 -22.07 2.41
N ILE A 36 7.48 -23.06 1.75
CA ILE A 36 8.15 -23.95 0.78
C ILE A 36 8.65 -23.16 -0.44
N ALA A 37 7.82 -22.27 -0.99
CA ALA A 37 8.19 -21.41 -2.11
C ALA A 37 9.33 -20.45 -1.74
N LEU A 38 9.29 -19.83 -0.56
CA LEU A 38 10.34 -18.93 -0.08
C LEU A 38 11.67 -19.65 0.18
N ALA A 39 11.62 -20.86 0.76
CA ALA A 39 12.82 -21.69 0.91
C ALA A 39 13.43 -22.05 -0.46
N THR A 40 12.58 -22.24 -1.47
CA THR A 40 13.03 -22.44 -2.85
C THR A 40 13.77 -21.21 -3.38
N ILE A 41 13.16 -20.02 -3.30
CA ILE A 41 13.80 -18.77 -3.73
C ILE A 41 15.14 -18.54 -3.00
N ALA A 42 15.18 -18.75 -1.69
CA ALA A 42 16.39 -18.58 -0.90
C ALA A 42 17.54 -19.51 -1.33
N VAL A 43 17.24 -20.73 -1.78
CA VAL A 43 18.24 -21.66 -2.32
C VAL A 43 18.73 -21.24 -3.69
N GLU A 44 17.78 -20.87 -4.56
CA GLU A 44 18.03 -20.63 -5.97
C GLU A 44 18.77 -19.31 -6.21
N VAL A 45 18.41 -18.27 -5.47
CA VAL A 45 18.92 -16.90 -5.72
C VAL A 45 19.40 -16.17 -4.47
N GLY A 46 19.34 -16.80 -3.30
CA GLY A 46 19.79 -16.21 -2.04
C GLY A 46 21.30 -16.20 -1.90
N THR A 47 21.91 -15.04 -2.08
CA THR A 47 23.38 -14.90 -2.11
C THR A 47 23.85 -13.50 -1.75
N THR A 48 25.12 -13.37 -1.39
CA THR A 48 25.77 -12.08 -1.10
C THR A 48 26.41 -11.53 -2.37
N ASN A 49 26.07 -10.28 -2.72
CA ASN A 49 26.76 -9.56 -3.77
C ASN A 49 28.22 -9.30 -3.33
N PRO A 50 29.23 -9.79 -4.07
CA PRO A 50 30.64 -9.68 -3.66
C PRO A 50 31.16 -8.24 -3.73
N ASP A 51 30.52 -7.37 -4.52
CA ASP A 51 30.95 -5.98 -4.69
C ASP A 51 30.39 -5.08 -3.59
N SER A 52 29.13 -5.29 -3.17
CA SER A 52 28.47 -4.46 -2.15
C SER A 52 28.45 -5.09 -0.75
N GLY A 53 28.65 -6.40 -0.63
CA GLY A 53 28.46 -7.14 0.61
C GLY A 53 26.99 -7.37 0.99
N GLU A 54 26.03 -6.94 0.17
CA GLU A 54 24.60 -7.07 0.45
C GLU A 54 24.14 -8.52 0.25
N TYR A 55 23.48 -9.11 1.25
CA TYR A 55 22.80 -10.39 1.10
C TYR A 55 21.34 -10.16 0.70
N GLY A 56 20.89 -10.84 -0.35
CA GLY A 56 19.55 -10.69 -0.88
C GLY A 56 19.08 -11.88 -1.69
N TRP A 57 17.84 -11.82 -2.15
CA TRP A 57 17.27 -12.76 -3.12
C TRP A 57 17.16 -12.03 -4.45
N TRP A 58 18.00 -12.39 -5.41
CA TRP A 58 18.25 -11.58 -6.60
C TRP A 58 17.52 -12.16 -7.82
N CYS A 59 16.81 -11.34 -8.59
CA CYS A 59 16.22 -11.80 -9.85
C CYS A 59 17.30 -11.95 -10.93
N PHE A 60 17.61 -13.18 -11.33
CA PHE A 60 18.62 -13.46 -12.35
C PHE A 60 18.03 -13.55 -13.76
N ALA A 61 18.49 -12.69 -14.66
CA ALA A 61 18.28 -12.85 -16.10
C ALA A 61 19.29 -13.85 -16.68
N ASN A 62 18.82 -14.74 -17.56
CA ASN A 62 19.71 -15.63 -18.29
C ASN A 62 20.33 -14.89 -19.48
N ILE A 63 21.65 -14.73 -19.51
CA ILE A 63 22.33 -13.99 -20.59
C ILE A 63 22.20 -14.66 -21.96
N LYS A 64 21.86 -15.95 -22.00
CA LYS A 64 21.64 -16.68 -23.25
C LYS A 64 20.24 -16.41 -23.82
N ASP A 65 19.31 -15.84 -23.04
CA ASP A 65 17.94 -15.50 -23.45
C ASP A 65 17.78 -13.97 -23.56
N PRO A 66 17.82 -13.40 -24.79
CA PRO A 66 17.67 -11.96 -24.99
C PRO A 66 16.37 -11.39 -24.42
N GLN A 67 15.31 -12.20 -24.31
CA GLN A 67 14.04 -11.75 -23.76
C GLN A 67 14.12 -11.52 -22.25
N CYS A 68 14.95 -12.29 -21.53
CA CYS A 68 15.18 -12.09 -20.10
C CYS A 68 15.98 -10.81 -19.83
N LEU A 69 16.97 -10.49 -20.68
CA LEU A 69 17.79 -9.29 -20.56
C LEU A 69 16.99 -8.00 -20.81
N ALA A 70 15.90 -8.08 -21.57
CA ALA A 70 15.00 -6.96 -21.83
C ALA A 70 14.06 -6.65 -20.64
N LEU A 71 13.99 -7.52 -19.64
CA LEU A 71 13.13 -7.37 -18.47
C LEU A 71 13.92 -6.83 -17.26
N PRO A 72 13.28 -6.13 -16.31
CA PRO A 72 13.94 -5.70 -15.08
C PRO A 72 14.53 -6.89 -14.32
N HIS A 73 15.79 -6.78 -13.91
CA HIS A 73 16.53 -7.83 -13.19
C HIS A 73 17.64 -7.25 -12.33
N ASP A 74 18.12 -8.06 -11.39
CA ASP A 74 19.15 -7.68 -10.41
C ASP A 74 20.53 -8.24 -10.72
N ALA A 75 20.55 -9.37 -11.40
CA ALA A 75 21.76 -10.08 -11.74
C ALA A 75 21.62 -10.82 -13.08
N GLU A 76 22.75 -11.12 -13.67
CA GLU A 76 22.91 -11.83 -14.93
C GLU A 76 23.67 -13.13 -14.66
N GLY A 77 23.15 -14.24 -15.18
CA GLY A 77 23.75 -15.57 -15.07
C GLY A 77 23.64 -16.35 -16.37
N ASP A 78 24.41 -17.42 -16.49
CA ASP A 78 24.40 -18.31 -17.66
C ASP A 78 24.18 -19.78 -17.29
N ASP A 79 23.68 -20.05 -16.08
CA ASP A 79 23.41 -21.41 -15.62
C ASP A 79 22.22 -22.02 -16.39
N GLY A 80 22.49 -23.13 -17.06
CA GLY A 80 21.53 -23.85 -17.89
C GLY A 80 20.64 -22.94 -18.76
N TYR A 81 19.33 -23.11 -18.58
CA TYR A 81 18.25 -22.32 -19.17
C TYR A 81 17.36 -21.67 -18.10
N SER A 82 17.92 -21.47 -16.90
CA SER A 82 17.22 -20.98 -15.72
C SER A 82 17.11 -19.45 -15.72
N SER A 83 15.99 -18.91 -15.24
CA SER A 83 15.80 -17.46 -15.06
C SER A 83 14.86 -17.15 -13.90
N GLY A 84 14.94 -15.94 -13.36
CA GLY A 84 14.06 -15.41 -12.32
C GLY A 84 14.32 -15.92 -10.90
N TYR A 85 13.43 -15.58 -9.98
CA TYR A 85 13.57 -15.88 -8.54
C TYR A 85 13.59 -17.38 -8.21
N PHE A 86 12.88 -18.19 -9.00
CA PHE A 86 12.83 -19.64 -8.82
C PHE A 86 13.84 -20.39 -9.70
N GLN A 87 14.69 -19.69 -10.46
CA GLN A 87 15.60 -20.32 -11.44
C GLN A 87 14.88 -21.36 -12.34
N GLN A 88 13.68 -21.01 -12.76
CA GLN A 88 12.81 -21.87 -13.54
C GLN A 88 13.38 -22.05 -14.96
N GLN A 89 13.47 -23.29 -15.42
CA GLN A 89 14.09 -23.61 -16.71
C GLN A 89 13.10 -23.59 -17.88
N ALA A 90 13.53 -22.94 -18.97
CA ALA A 90 12.81 -22.90 -20.23
C ALA A 90 13.38 -23.90 -21.25
N PRO A 91 12.56 -24.74 -21.89
CA PRO A 91 13.02 -25.65 -22.91
C PRO A 91 13.31 -24.95 -24.25
N LYS A 92 14.26 -25.51 -25.00
CA LYS A 92 14.45 -25.17 -26.42
C LYS A 92 13.60 -26.10 -27.29
N GLY A 93 12.53 -25.56 -27.88
CA GLY A 93 11.78 -26.23 -28.96
C GLY A 93 10.88 -27.41 -28.55
N ALA A 94 10.64 -27.65 -27.27
CA ALA A 94 9.71 -28.68 -26.78
C ALA A 94 8.97 -28.16 -25.53
N ASN A 95 7.73 -28.58 -25.29
CA ASN A 95 6.90 -28.05 -24.20
C ASN A 95 7.16 -28.78 -22.86
N TRP A 96 8.41 -28.77 -22.36
CA TRP A 96 8.78 -29.33 -21.06
C TRP A 96 9.50 -28.28 -20.21
N GLY A 97 8.99 -27.90 -19.05
CA GLY A 97 9.60 -26.84 -18.22
C GLY A 97 8.62 -25.72 -17.89
N TRP A 98 9.14 -24.52 -17.64
CA TRP A 98 8.39 -23.45 -17.00
C TRP A 98 8.17 -22.24 -17.90
N GLY A 99 6.99 -21.63 -17.81
CA GLY A 99 6.68 -20.33 -18.39
C GLY A 99 6.43 -20.30 -19.90
N GLY A 100 7.08 -21.17 -20.68
CA GLY A 100 7.03 -21.17 -22.14
C GLY A 100 8.37 -21.58 -22.73
N LEU A 101 8.61 -21.30 -24.01
CA LEU A 101 9.87 -21.66 -24.67
C LEU A 101 11.00 -20.67 -24.32
N PHE A 102 12.23 -21.13 -24.50
CA PHE A 102 13.41 -20.26 -24.46
C PHE A 102 13.35 -19.24 -25.62
N GLY A 103 13.54 -17.94 -25.33
CA GLY A 103 13.42 -16.87 -26.33
C GLY A 103 11.98 -16.43 -26.62
N ASP A 104 10.98 -16.94 -25.90
CA ASP A 104 9.60 -16.45 -25.92
C ASP A 104 9.44 -15.26 -24.95
N PRO A 105 9.04 -14.06 -25.42
CA PRO A 105 8.83 -12.89 -24.55
C PRO A 105 7.84 -13.14 -23.41
N VAL A 106 6.75 -13.88 -23.67
CA VAL A 106 5.72 -14.16 -22.65
C VAL A 106 6.25 -15.16 -21.64
N GLY A 107 6.96 -16.18 -22.11
CA GLY A 107 7.60 -17.16 -21.23
C GLY A 107 8.70 -16.56 -20.36
N ALA A 108 9.52 -15.67 -20.92
CA ALA A 108 10.54 -14.92 -20.17
C ALA A 108 9.90 -14.07 -19.08
N PHE A 109 8.84 -13.32 -19.39
CA PHE A 109 8.08 -12.55 -18.40
C PHE A 109 7.57 -13.44 -17.27
N ARG A 110 6.90 -14.56 -17.60
CA ARG A 110 6.35 -15.48 -16.59
C ARG A 110 7.38 -16.02 -15.61
N ARG A 111 8.62 -16.24 -16.06
CA ARG A 111 9.71 -16.74 -15.18
C ARG A 111 10.38 -15.64 -14.38
N MET A 112 10.54 -14.46 -14.97
CA MET A 112 11.25 -13.32 -14.37
C MET A 112 10.38 -12.54 -13.36
N ASP A 113 9.07 -12.48 -13.60
CA ASP A 113 8.11 -11.82 -12.72
C ASP A 113 7.83 -12.66 -11.47
N ILE A 114 7.86 -12.04 -10.29
CA ILE A 114 7.69 -12.75 -9.02
C ILE A 114 6.28 -13.31 -8.85
N ARG A 115 5.23 -12.61 -9.31
CA ARG A 115 3.85 -13.09 -9.18
C ARG A 115 3.61 -14.30 -10.08
N GLU A 116 4.00 -14.19 -11.35
CA GLU A 116 3.79 -15.26 -12.33
C GLU A 116 4.63 -16.50 -12.03
N SER A 117 5.90 -16.33 -11.64
CA SER A 117 6.79 -17.46 -11.29
C SER A 117 6.32 -18.17 -10.02
N SER A 118 5.87 -17.41 -9.01
CA SER A 118 5.23 -17.95 -7.79
C SER A 118 3.97 -18.72 -8.11
N ARG A 119 3.11 -18.18 -9.00
CA ARG A 119 1.86 -18.84 -9.40
C ARG A 119 2.14 -20.19 -10.03
N MET A 120 3.09 -20.26 -10.97
CA MET A 120 3.51 -21.52 -11.57
C MET A 120 4.03 -22.52 -10.52
N PHE A 121 4.89 -22.07 -9.61
CA PHE A 121 5.44 -22.92 -8.56
C PHE A 121 4.35 -23.47 -7.63
N LEU A 122 3.46 -22.61 -7.14
CA LEU A 122 2.39 -22.98 -6.21
C LEU A 122 1.34 -23.88 -6.85
N GLU A 123 0.98 -23.64 -8.11
CA GLU A 123 0.13 -24.56 -8.87
C GLU A 123 0.78 -25.94 -9.05
N ALA A 124 2.10 -26.00 -9.24
CA ALA A 124 2.82 -27.27 -9.31
C ALA A 124 2.89 -27.98 -7.95
N LEU A 125 3.04 -27.24 -6.85
CA LEU A 125 2.94 -27.76 -5.48
C LEU A 125 1.57 -28.40 -5.22
N LEU A 126 0.48 -27.76 -5.67
CA LEU A 126 -0.89 -28.27 -5.56
C LEU A 126 -1.15 -29.54 -6.40
N ARG A 127 -0.37 -29.77 -7.46
CA ARG A 127 -0.47 -30.96 -8.33
C ARG A 127 0.36 -32.15 -7.85
N LEU A 128 1.06 -32.03 -6.72
CA LEU A 128 1.80 -33.16 -6.16
C LEU A 128 0.84 -34.33 -5.84
N PRO A 129 1.28 -35.59 -5.98
CA PRO A 129 0.43 -36.75 -5.76
C PRO A 129 0.13 -37.03 -4.27
N TYR A 130 0.44 -36.08 -3.39
CA TYR A 130 0.26 -36.16 -1.95
C TYR A 130 -0.02 -34.77 -1.38
N ASP A 131 -0.63 -34.73 -0.19
CA ASP A 131 -0.96 -33.48 0.47
C ASP A 131 0.30 -32.81 1.07
N TYR A 132 0.69 -31.65 0.52
CA TYR A 132 1.83 -30.87 1.01
C TYR A 132 1.63 -30.36 2.45
N ARG A 133 0.39 -30.31 2.95
CA ARG A 133 0.09 -29.92 4.34
C ARG A 133 0.54 -30.98 5.33
N GLY A 134 0.54 -32.25 4.92
CA GLY A 134 0.96 -33.38 5.75
C GLY A 134 2.45 -33.35 6.12
N ASN A 135 2.83 -34.15 7.12
CA ASN A 135 4.22 -34.27 7.61
C ASN A 135 4.96 -35.49 7.06
N SER A 136 4.43 -36.12 6.00
CA SER A 136 5.02 -37.32 5.39
C SER A 136 6.34 -37.06 4.66
N ARG A 137 6.68 -35.79 4.39
CA ARG A 137 7.90 -35.34 3.71
C ARG A 137 8.39 -34.03 4.32
N SER A 138 9.69 -33.78 4.26
CA SER A 138 10.24 -32.47 4.63
C SER A 138 9.80 -31.41 3.61
N PRO A 139 9.69 -30.14 4.03
CA PRO A 139 9.40 -29.05 3.11
C PRO A 139 10.41 -28.94 1.97
N GLY A 140 11.69 -29.20 2.22
CA GLY A 140 12.73 -29.21 1.20
C GLY A 140 12.52 -30.35 0.19
N ARG A 141 12.04 -31.52 0.63
CA ARG A 141 11.68 -32.59 -0.29
C ARG A 141 10.50 -32.23 -1.20
N MET A 142 9.54 -31.44 -0.70
CA MET A 142 8.41 -30.97 -1.51
C MET A 142 8.86 -29.93 -2.55
N ALA A 143 9.70 -28.96 -2.15
CA ALA A 143 10.32 -28.01 -3.07
C ALA A 143 11.10 -28.73 -4.19
N GLN A 144 11.86 -29.74 -3.82
CA GLN A 144 12.60 -30.59 -4.74
C GLN A 144 11.69 -31.37 -5.71
N ASP A 145 10.57 -31.95 -5.23
CA ASP A 145 9.64 -32.68 -6.10
C ASP A 145 8.92 -31.73 -7.09
N VAL A 146 8.74 -30.45 -6.73
CA VAL A 146 8.24 -29.38 -7.62
C VAL A 146 9.30 -28.95 -8.64
N GLN A 147 10.49 -28.57 -8.18
CA GLN A 147 11.57 -28.06 -9.03
C GLN A 147 12.24 -29.12 -9.89
N ARG A 148 12.27 -30.37 -9.43
CA ARG A 148 13.02 -31.48 -10.03
C ARG A 148 14.51 -31.15 -10.20
N SER A 149 15.10 -30.52 -9.18
CA SER A 149 16.52 -30.11 -9.14
C SER A 149 17.49 -31.30 -8.95
N ALA A 150 18.79 -31.09 -9.14
CA ALA A 150 19.81 -32.11 -8.91
C ALA A 150 20.31 -32.19 -7.45
N PHE A 151 19.89 -31.26 -6.58
CA PHE A 151 20.42 -31.09 -5.22
C PHE A 151 19.31 -31.06 -4.15
N PRO A 152 18.84 -32.24 -3.69
CA PRO A 152 17.61 -32.37 -2.91
C PRO A 152 17.67 -31.78 -1.48
N ASP A 153 18.84 -31.73 -0.86
CA ASP A 153 18.97 -31.39 0.57
C ASP A 153 19.07 -29.88 0.84
N ARG A 154 19.32 -29.06 -0.19
CA ARG A 154 19.62 -27.62 -0.04
C ARG A 154 18.42 -26.81 0.47
N TYR A 155 17.20 -27.26 0.18
CA TYR A 155 15.98 -26.51 0.51
C TYR A 155 15.63 -26.56 2.01
N ASP A 156 15.94 -27.66 2.70
CA ASP A 156 15.73 -27.76 4.15
C ASP A 156 16.69 -26.84 4.92
N GLU A 157 17.89 -26.56 4.39
CA GLU A 157 18.87 -25.63 4.98
C GLU A 157 18.34 -24.19 5.04
N ARG A 158 17.47 -23.80 4.10
CA ARG A 158 16.89 -22.46 4.02
C ARG A 158 15.50 -22.36 4.66
N TRP A 159 15.01 -23.43 5.28
CA TRP A 159 13.69 -23.44 5.91
C TRP A 159 13.56 -22.40 7.02
N ARG A 160 14.58 -22.26 7.86
CA ARG A 160 14.59 -21.25 8.94
C ARG A 160 14.48 -19.84 8.38
N GLU A 161 15.32 -19.50 7.40
CA GLU A 161 15.31 -18.19 6.74
C GLU A 161 13.94 -17.89 6.11
N ALA A 162 13.36 -18.87 5.41
CA ALA A 162 12.04 -18.73 4.80
C ALA A 162 10.92 -18.48 5.82
N ASN A 163 10.99 -19.12 6.99
CA ASN A 163 10.04 -18.88 8.08
C ASN A 163 10.21 -17.47 8.64
N GLU A 164 11.44 -17.07 8.95
CA GLU A 164 11.72 -15.74 9.50
C GLU A 164 11.31 -14.62 8.51
N VAL A 165 11.57 -14.78 7.21
CA VAL A 165 11.12 -13.84 6.18
C VAL A 165 9.59 -13.83 6.06
N TYR A 166 8.95 -15.01 6.05
CA TYR A 166 7.48 -15.09 6.02
C TYR A 166 6.86 -14.38 7.23
N ASP A 167 7.37 -14.67 8.43
CA ASP A 167 6.86 -14.11 9.67
C ASP A 167 7.01 -12.58 9.68
N ARG A 168 8.14 -12.03 9.19
CA ARG A 168 8.34 -10.59 8.97
C ARG A 168 7.44 -9.99 7.89
N ALA A 169 7.14 -10.76 6.84
CA ALA A 169 6.28 -10.31 5.75
C ALA A 169 4.81 -10.20 6.19
N VAL A 170 4.30 -11.18 6.96
CA VAL A 170 2.93 -11.18 7.49
C VAL A 170 2.73 -10.26 8.69
N SER A 171 3.79 -9.94 9.43
CA SER A 171 3.72 -8.95 10.51
C SER A 171 3.64 -7.50 10.01
N GLY A 172 3.78 -7.26 8.70
CA GLY A 172 3.52 -5.97 8.04
C GLY A 172 4.58 -4.88 8.27
N ASN A 173 5.73 -4.94 7.58
CA ASN A 173 6.33 -3.84 6.78
C ASN A 173 7.78 -4.15 6.33
N PRO A 174 8.20 -3.77 5.10
CA PRO A 174 9.60 -3.71 4.70
C PRO A 174 10.15 -2.31 5.05
N GLY A 175 11.30 -2.22 5.70
CA GLY A 175 12.13 -1.01 5.63
C GLY A 175 11.70 0.27 6.36
N GLU A 176 10.62 0.32 7.14
CA GLU A 176 10.57 1.28 8.26
C GLU A 176 11.43 0.68 9.39
N PRO A 177 12.37 1.44 10.03
CA PRO A 177 12.83 1.03 11.35
C PRO A 177 11.57 0.74 12.16
N GLU A 178 11.55 -0.41 12.85
CA GLU A 178 10.53 -0.80 13.83
C GLU A 178 9.85 0.46 14.36
N GLN A 179 8.60 0.76 13.95
CA GLN A 179 7.87 1.80 14.67
C GLN A 179 7.82 1.28 16.09
N PRO A 180 8.52 1.93 17.04
CA PRO A 180 8.65 1.35 18.35
C PRO A 180 7.22 1.18 18.87
N SER A 181 6.83 -0.06 19.13
CA SER A 181 5.70 -0.31 20.02
C SER A 181 6.24 0.02 21.41
N GLY A 182 6.16 1.30 21.74
CA GLY A 182 6.88 1.94 22.81
C GLY A 182 6.98 3.44 22.56
N PRO A 183 7.15 4.24 23.61
CA PRO A 183 7.01 5.68 23.50
C PRO A 183 8.11 6.22 22.58
N TRP A 184 7.66 6.71 21.41
CA TRP A 184 8.52 7.32 20.40
C TRP A 184 9.44 8.37 21.05
N THR A 185 10.66 8.58 20.54
CA THR A 185 11.59 9.59 21.07
C THR A 185 12.21 10.40 19.92
N GLY A 186 12.36 11.71 20.08
CA GLY A 186 12.91 12.62 19.07
C GLY A 186 12.04 13.86 18.88
N ASP A 187 12.11 14.54 17.72
CA ASP A 187 11.14 15.57 17.28
C ASP A 187 10.15 15.02 16.22
N PRO A 188 8.82 15.25 16.34
CA PRO A 188 7.77 14.63 15.50
C PRO A 188 7.75 15.18 14.07
N VAL A 189 8.87 15.05 13.35
CA VAL A 189 9.04 15.49 11.96
C VAL A 189 8.05 14.82 11.00
N TRP A 190 7.47 13.69 11.39
CA TRP A 190 6.44 12.94 10.66
C TRP A 190 5.02 13.53 10.81
N LEU A 191 4.83 14.57 11.64
CA LEU A 191 3.50 15.05 12.02
C LEU A 191 2.65 15.45 10.82
N ALA A 192 3.20 16.17 9.85
CA ALA A 192 2.46 16.58 8.66
C ALA A 192 1.92 15.39 7.86
N ASP A 193 2.74 14.36 7.69
CA ASP A 193 2.42 13.21 6.85
C ASP A 193 1.32 12.35 7.47
N VAL A 194 1.41 12.06 8.77
CA VAL A 194 0.39 11.23 9.43
C VAL A 194 -0.97 11.91 9.51
N LEU A 195 -1.00 13.24 9.64
CA LEU A 195 -2.25 14.00 9.63
C LEU A 195 -2.88 14.03 8.23
N ARG A 196 -2.09 14.20 7.18
CA ARG A 196 -2.56 14.10 5.79
C ARG A 196 -3.08 12.69 5.47
N ALA A 197 -2.39 11.66 5.93
CA ALA A 197 -2.82 10.26 5.79
C ALA A 197 -4.15 9.98 6.51
N GLU A 198 -4.45 10.72 7.58
CA GLU A 198 -5.75 10.69 8.27
C GLU A 198 -6.86 11.50 7.56
N GLY A 199 -6.54 12.14 6.43
CA GLY A 199 -7.45 13.01 5.70
C GLY A 199 -7.68 14.36 6.37
N VAL A 200 -6.71 14.86 7.14
CA VAL A 200 -6.72 16.24 7.69
C VAL A 200 -6.01 17.17 6.70
N THR A 201 -6.60 18.34 6.45
CA THR A 201 -5.95 19.40 5.67
C THR A 201 -4.88 20.07 6.52
N VAL A 202 -3.62 20.01 6.07
CA VAL A 202 -2.45 20.50 6.81
C VAL A 202 -1.81 21.69 6.12
N VAL A 203 -1.53 22.74 6.89
CA VAL A 203 -0.69 23.88 6.53
C VAL A 203 0.57 23.85 7.37
N GLU A 204 1.73 23.84 6.72
CA GLU A 204 3.03 23.92 7.38
C GLU A 204 3.43 25.40 7.49
N CYS A 205 3.51 25.94 8.71
CA CYS A 205 3.72 27.37 8.91
C CYS A 205 5.20 27.77 8.83
N SER A 206 5.45 29.02 8.41
CA SER A 206 6.77 29.63 8.43
C SER A 206 6.67 31.15 8.63
N ILE A 207 7.69 31.74 9.26
CA ILE A 207 7.86 33.21 9.33
C ILE A 207 9.23 33.56 8.76
N GLY A 208 9.24 34.27 7.63
CA GLY A 208 10.47 34.47 6.87
C GLY A 208 11.03 33.13 6.41
N ASP A 209 12.32 32.90 6.66
CA ASP A 209 13.01 31.67 6.30
C ASP A 209 12.95 30.57 7.39
N VAL A 210 12.26 30.83 8.52
CA VAL A 210 12.17 29.87 9.63
C VAL A 210 10.95 28.98 9.45
N SER A 211 11.19 27.68 9.28
CA SER A 211 10.15 26.64 9.17
C SER A 211 9.63 26.20 10.54
N TRP A 212 8.40 25.68 10.60
CA TRP A 212 7.88 24.98 11.79
C TRP A 212 8.79 23.83 12.24
N LEU A 213 9.51 23.19 11.30
CA LEU A 213 10.50 22.15 11.56
C LEU A 213 11.74 22.64 12.33
N GLU A 214 11.95 23.96 12.41
CA GLU A 214 13.07 24.58 13.13
C GLU A 214 12.60 25.29 14.41
N ARG A 215 11.32 25.10 14.78
CA ARG A 215 10.68 25.83 15.87
C ARG A 215 10.42 24.90 17.07
N GLY A 216 10.76 25.41 18.26
CA GLY A 216 10.62 24.73 19.55
C GLY A 216 11.48 25.42 20.61
N HIS A 217 11.37 24.98 21.86
CA HIS A 217 12.25 25.37 22.99
C HIS A 217 13.31 24.30 23.30
N GLY A 218 13.55 23.38 22.36
CA GLY A 218 14.43 22.23 22.47
C GLY A 218 13.77 20.99 21.86
N ASP A 219 14.51 19.88 21.85
CA ASP A 219 14.04 18.62 21.28
C ASP A 219 13.02 17.95 22.22
N MET A 220 12.04 17.29 21.62
CA MET A 220 11.06 16.48 22.31
C MET A 220 11.71 15.20 22.88
N GLY A 221 11.18 14.78 24.04
CA GLY A 221 11.63 13.57 24.72
C GLY A 221 10.88 12.33 24.22
N SER A 222 10.68 11.39 25.14
CA SER A 222 9.86 10.21 24.87
C SER A 222 8.38 10.60 24.89
N LEU A 223 7.74 10.68 23.72
CA LEU A 223 6.34 11.04 23.54
C LEU A 223 5.43 10.06 24.25
N TRP A 224 4.53 10.64 25.03
CA TRP A 224 3.53 9.97 25.85
C TRP A 224 2.15 10.03 25.19
N GLY A 225 1.82 11.12 24.51
CA GLY A 225 0.47 11.36 23.99
C GLY A 225 0.21 12.80 23.54
N VAL A 226 -1.06 13.20 23.66
CA VAL A 226 -1.59 14.49 23.19
C VAL A 226 -2.30 15.20 24.34
N VAL A 227 -2.07 16.51 24.47
CA VAL A 227 -2.88 17.39 25.33
C VAL A 227 -3.67 18.33 24.44
N ASN A 228 -4.98 18.31 24.60
CA ASN A 228 -5.92 19.08 23.82
C ASN A 228 -6.31 20.35 24.58
N HIS A 229 -6.17 21.49 23.91
CA HIS A 229 -6.42 22.83 24.42
C HIS A 229 -7.48 23.54 23.59
N HIS A 230 -7.96 24.63 24.14
CA HIS A 230 -8.58 25.68 23.35
C HIS A 230 -7.84 26.99 23.58
N THR A 231 -7.90 27.89 22.62
CA THR A 231 -7.18 29.17 22.74
C THR A 231 -7.90 30.18 23.63
N GLY A 232 -9.13 29.87 24.07
CA GLY A 232 -10.02 30.80 24.77
C GLY A 232 -10.56 31.90 23.85
N SER A 233 -10.37 31.77 22.53
CA SER A 233 -10.79 32.76 21.54
C SER A 233 -11.20 32.10 20.23
N ASN A 234 -12.26 32.63 19.61
CA ASN A 234 -12.67 32.21 18.27
C ASN A 234 -11.86 32.87 17.15
N GLU A 235 -10.94 33.78 17.49
CA GLU A 235 -10.17 34.61 16.55
C GLU A 235 -8.65 34.41 16.69
N SER A 236 -8.21 33.38 17.42
CA SER A 236 -6.80 33.06 17.53
C SER A 236 -6.21 32.67 16.17
N THR A 237 -4.91 32.94 15.99
CA THR A 237 -4.19 32.57 14.78
C THR A 237 -2.96 31.75 15.12
N TRP A 238 -2.45 30.96 14.17
CA TRP A 238 -1.19 30.24 14.36
C TRP A 238 -0.01 31.17 14.68
N GLN A 239 -0.01 32.43 14.20
CA GLN A 239 1.04 33.39 14.56
C GLN A 239 1.01 33.76 16.05
N SER A 240 -0.17 33.79 16.68
CA SER A 240 -0.27 34.02 18.13
C SER A 240 0.34 32.85 18.92
N ILE A 241 0.19 31.62 18.43
CA ILE A 241 0.83 30.43 19.00
C ILE A 241 2.34 30.45 18.75
N TRP A 242 2.78 30.81 17.54
CA TRP A 242 4.18 30.88 17.13
C TRP A 242 4.99 31.89 17.96
N ASN A 243 4.43 33.09 18.14
CA ASN A 243 5.07 34.20 18.86
C ASN A 243 4.88 34.09 20.37
N GLY A 244 3.76 33.52 20.80
CA GLY A 244 3.33 33.50 22.19
C GLY A 244 2.72 34.82 22.65
N ARG A 245 2.75 35.03 23.96
CA ARG A 245 2.16 36.17 24.65
C ARG A 245 3.23 36.90 25.48
N PRO A 246 2.99 38.15 25.95
CA PRO A 246 4.00 38.95 26.63
C PRO A 246 4.66 38.26 27.84
N ASP A 247 3.91 37.44 28.57
CA ASP A 247 4.35 36.67 29.74
C ASP A 247 4.93 35.29 29.40
N LEU A 248 4.71 34.78 28.18
CA LEU A 248 5.14 33.45 27.75
C LEU A 248 5.51 33.41 26.27
N LYS A 249 6.80 33.31 25.98
CA LYS A 249 7.31 33.22 24.61
C LYS A 249 6.85 31.94 23.92
N GLY A 250 6.43 32.06 22.67
CA GLY A 250 6.06 30.91 21.85
C GLY A 250 7.26 30.04 21.43
N PRO A 251 7.02 28.84 20.88
CA PRO A 251 5.70 28.33 20.51
C PRO A 251 4.87 27.85 21.72
N LEU A 252 3.56 28.11 21.67
CA LEU A 252 2.60 27.71 22.70
C LEU A 252 1.93 26.36 22.44
N SER A 253 2.08 25.79 21.25
CA SER A 253 1.64 24.43 20.91
C SER A 253 2.26 24.01 19.58
N HIS A 254 2.17 22.73 19.25
CA HIS A 254 2.68 22.19 18.00
C HIS A 254 1.69 22.42 16.85
N ILE A 255 0.39 22.35 17.16
CA ILE A 255 -0.70 22.48 16.19
C ILE A 255 -1.64 23.61 16.64
N HIS A 256 -1.94 24.55 15.73
CA HIS A 256 -3.11 25.41 15.82
C HIS A 256 -4.23 24.80 14.94
N LEU A 257 -5.39 24.50 15.54
CA LEU A 257 -6.51 23.89 14.82
C LEU A 257 -7.61 24.91 14.58
N ARG A 258 -7.78 25.30 13.32
CA ARG A 258 -8.79 26.26 12.90
C ARG A 258 -10.21 25.72 13.05
N ARG A 259 -11.17 26.65 13.11
CA ARG A 259 -12.61 26.33 13.18
C ARG A 259 -13.16 25.57 11.99
N ASP A 260 -12.48 25.63 10.84
CA ASP A 260 -12.85 24.91 9.61
C ASP A 260 -12.13 23.56 9.47
N GLY A 261 -11.40 23.10 10.49
CA GLY A 261 -10.75 21.79 10.52
C GLY A 261 -9.37 21.74 9.86
N VAL A 262 -8.80 22.88 9.46
CA VAL A 262 -7.43 22.96 8.95
C VAL A 262 -6.43 22.98 10.12
N ALA A 263 -5.46 22.06 10.08
CA ALA A 263 -4.37 21.98 11.05
C ALA A 263 -3.16 22.79 10.55
N GLU A 264 -2.77 23.80 11.32
CA GLU A 264 -1.62 24.66 11.07
C GLU A 264 -0.46 24.24 11.98
N LEU A 265 0.62 23.70 11.41
CA LEU A 265 1.79 23.21 12.16
C LEU A 265 2.72 24.36 12.50
N VAL A 266 2.91 24.60 13.79
CA VAL A 266 3.62 25.76 14.34
C VAL A 266 5.04 25.42 14.80
N ALA A 267 5.25 24.21 15.33
CA ALA A 267 6.53 23.80 15.88
C ALA A 267 6.66 22.27 15.90
N VAL A 268 7.89 21.79 15.70
CA VAL A 268 8.23 20.38 15.83
C VAL A 268 8.77 20.08 17.23
N GLY A 269 9.57 20.97 17.81
CA GLY A 269 10.16 20.78 19.15
C GLY A 269 9.25 21.23 20.30
N VAL A 270 9.79 21.22 21.52
CA VAL A 270 9.09 21.54 22.78
C VAL A 270 8.28 22.84 22.69
N CYS A 271 7.02 22.77 23.09
CA CYS A 271 6.12 23.92 23.22
C CYS A 271 5.71 24.17 24.68
N TRP A 272 5.51 25.43 25.07
CA TRP A 272 5.05 25.78 26.42
C TRP A 272 3.52 25.75 26.52
N HIS A 273 2.97 24.54 26.62
CA HIS A 273 1.52 24.31 26.52
C HIS A 273 0.90 23.62 27.76
N ALA A 274 1.61 22.71 28.42
CA ALA A 274 1.07 21.85 29.48
C ALA A 274 1.28 22.39 30.91
N GLY A 275 2.37 23.11 31.18
CA GLY A 275 2.66 23.62 32.52
C GLY A 275 3.04 22.53 33.55
N THR A 276 2.71 22.74 34.83
CA THR A 276 3.20 21.96 35.98
C THR A 276 2.32 20.77 36.40
N GLY A 277 1.26 20.49 35.66
CA GLY A 277 0.32 19.40 35.92
C GLY A 277 0.91 17.97 35.87
N ALA A 278 0.09 16.95 36.08
CA ALA A 278 0.42 15.53 36.02
C ALA A 278 -0.81 14.71 35.60
N TYR A 279 -0.61 13.54 35.01
CA TYR A 279 -1.71 12.63 34.67
C TYR A 279 -1.23 11.19 34.57
N GLY A 280 -1.74 10.28 35.42
CA GLY A 280 -1.34 8.88 35.41
C GLY A 280 0.18 8.69 35.57
N ASP A 281 0.83 8.12 34.55
CA ASP A 281 2.29 7.92 34.47
C ASP A 281 3.06 9.09 33.83
N LEU A 282 2.36 10.17 33.43
CA LEU A 282 2.97 11.44 33.04
C LEU A 282 3.32 12.26 34.28
N ARG A 283 4.63 12.29 34.60
CA ARG A 283 5.15 12.91 35.83
C ARG A 283 4.88 14.42 35.88
N PRO A 284 4.77 15.00 37.10
CA PRO A 284 4.57 16.43 37.28
C PRO A 284 5.55 17.30 36.48
N GLY A 285 5.01 18.25 35.71
CA GLY A 285 5.80 19.22 34.95
C GLY A 285 6.55 18.68 33.73
N THR A 286 6.25 17.46 33.28
CA THR A 286 6.92 16.84 32.12
C THR A 286 6.13 16.88 30.81
N GLY A 287 4.89 17.38 30.84
CA GLY A 287 3.99 17.41 29.68
C GLY A 287 4.59 18.13 28.47
N ASN A 288 5.18 19.30 28.65
CA ASN A 288 5.75 20.09 27.53
C ASN A 288 6.76 19.29 26.69
N GLN A 289 7.56 18.43 27.31
CA GLN A 289 8.60 17.64 26.63
C GLN A 289 8.11 16.27 26.15
N ARG A 290 6.90 15.85 26.54
CA ARG A 290 6.41 14.48 26.32
C ARG A 290 5.06 14.43 25.62
N THR A 291 4.40 15.55 25.36
CA THR A 291 3.11 15.54 24.68
C THR A 291 3.08 16.50 23.50
N ILE A 292 2.31 16.15 22.48
CA ILE A 292 1.97 17.08 21.41
C ILE A 292 0.77 17.93 21.88
N GLY A 293 1.00 19.22 22.10
CA GLY A 293 -0.07 20.19 22.34
C GLY A 293 -0.83 20.59 21.07
N ILE A 294 -2.16 20.58 21.14
CA ILE A 294 -3.08 21.06 20.09
C ILE A 294 -3.90 22.23 20.65
N GLU A 295 -3.76 23.41 20.05
CA GLU A 295 -4.51 24.62 20.40
C GLU A 295 -5.63 24.87 19.41
N CYS A 296 -6.87 24.62 19.83
CA CYS A 296 -8.03 24.80 18.97
C CYS A 296 -8.54 26.23 19.05
N GLN A 297 -8.75 26.87 17.89
CA GLN A 297 -9.38 28.19 17.76
C GLN A 297 -10.84 28.13 18.25
N ASN A 298 -11.04 28.21 19.57
CA ASN A 298 -12.33 28.10 20.22
C ASN A 298 -12.32 28.77 21.60
N ASP A 299 -13.43 29.40 21.99
CA ASP A 299 -13.64 29.96 23.33
C ASP A 299 -14.09 28.92 24.38
N GLY A 300 -14.25 27.65 23.99
CA GLY A 300 -14.62 26.53 24.84
C GLY A 300 -16.07 26.55 25.34
N GLY A 301 -16.90 27.45 24.81
CA GLY A 301 -18.26 27.69 25.29
C GLY A 301 -18.36 28.86 26.27
N GLY A 302 -17.32 29.69 26.37
CA GLY A 302 -17.33 30.98 27.07
C GLY A 302 -17.28 30.96 28.60
N SER A 303 -17.66 29.86 29.27
CA SER A 303 -17.50 29.72 30.72
C SER A 303 -17.54 28.27 31.20
N SER A 304 -16.63 27.92 32.12
CA SER A 304 -16.63 26.65 32.86
C SER A 304 -17.84 26.45 33.79
N LYS A 305 -18.64 27.51 34.04
CA LYS A 305 -19.85 27.46 34.89
C LYS A 305 -21.10 27.00 34.16
N LEU A 306 -21.06 26.91 32.83
CA LEU A 306 -22.20 26.42 32.04
C LEU A 306 -22.25 24.89 32.05
N PRO A 307 -23.44 24.27 31.93
CA PRO A 307 -23.56 22.82 31.87
C PRO A 307 -22.73 22.26 30.71
N LEU A 308 -21.96 21.19 30.97
CA LEU A 308 -21.25 20.47 29.94
C LEU A 308 -22.26 19.89 28.94
N ARG A 309 -22.27 20.44 27.75
CA ARG A 309 -22.94 19.88 26.58
C ARG A 309 -21.86 19.55 25.58
N HIS A 310 -21.56 18.25 25.48
CA HIS A 310 -20.47 17.76 24.66
C HIS A 310 -20.46 18.48 23.30
N ARG A 311 -19.32 19.13 23.00
CA ARG A 311 -18.97 19.85 21.77
C ARG A 311 -19.96 20.93 21.29
N SER A 312 -20.86 21.43 22.13
CA SER A 312 -21.94 22.31 21.64
C SER A 312 -21.48 23.68 21.09
N SER A 313 -20.30 24.16 21.51
CA SER A 313 -19.65 25.36 20.97
C SER A 313 -18.63 25.08 19.86
N TRP A 314 -18.43 23.82 19.47
CA TRP A 314 -17.40 23.38 18.53
C TRP A 314 -18.00 23.10 17.15
N PRO A 315 -17.51 23.73 16.07
CA PRO A 315 -17.88 23.37 14.71
C PRO A 315 -17.57 21.89 14.42
N ASP A 316 -18.44 21.23 13.67
CA ASP A 316 -18.27 19.80 13.32
C ASP A 316 -16.91 19.55 12.64
N ALA A 317 -16.52 20.38 11.67
CA ALA A 317 -15.24 20.26 10.97
C ALA A 317 -14.02 20.36 11.90
N GLN A 318 -14.06 21.26 12.90
CA GLN A 318 -12.99 21.40 13.88
C GLN A 318 -12.92 20.17 14.80
N TYR A 319 -14.07 19.70 15.28
CA TYR A 319 -14.13 18.56 16.19
C TYR A 319 -13.73 17.24 15.50
N GLU A 320 -14.23 16.99 14.28
CA GLU A 320 -13.85 15.83 13.47
C GLU A 320 -12.34 15.82 13.16
N ALA A 321 -11.78 16.98 12.80
CA ALA A 321 -10.34 17.11 12.61
C ALA A 321 -9.57 16.83 13.91
N LEU A 322 -10.05 17.32 15.07
CA LEU A 322 -9.41 17.06 16.36
C LEU A 322 -9.36 15.56 16.69
N VAL A 323 -10.46 14.83 16.46
CA VAL A 323 -10.53 13.37 16.64
C VAL A 323 -9.51 12.67 15.73
N LYS A 324 -9.48 13.03 14.44
CA LYS A 324 -8.51 12.49 13.46
C LYS A 324 -7.07 12.77 13.86
N ILE A 325 -6.75 14.00 14.23
CA ILE A 325 -5.39 14.40 14.63
C ILE A 325 -4.91 13.55 15.81
N ASN A 326 -5.75 13.40 16.84
CA ASN A 326 -5.43 12.56 18.00
C ASN A 326 -5.24 11.08 17.61
N ALA A 327 -6.13 10.54 16.77
CA ALA A 327 -6.03 9.17 16.30
C ALA A 327 -4.75 8.92 15.50
N ALA A 328 -4.38 9.84 14.59
CA ALA A 328 -3.19 9.74 13.77
C ALA A 328 -1.90 9.75 14.61
N ILE A 329 -1.82 10.69 15.58
CA ILE A 329 -0.68 10.79 16.50
C ILE A 329 -0.57 9.55 17.38
N ASN A 330 -1.66 9.14 18.04
CA ASN A 330 -1.66 7.99 18.94
C ASN A 330 -1.29 6.70 18.20
N HIS A 331 -1.84 6.51 16.99
CA HIS A 331 -1.49 5.39 16.12
C HIS A 331 -0.01 5.39 15.76
N ARG A 332 0.56 6.56 15.38
CA ARG A 332 1.99 6.70 15.02
C ARG A 332 2.94 6.44 16.19
N ILE A 333 2.57 6.76 17.41
CA ILE A 333 3.41 6.52 18.59
C ILE A 333 3.07 5.20 19.32
N GLY A 334 2.19 4.37 18.74
CA GLY A 334 1.87 3.03 19.24
C GLY A 334 1.06 3.01 20.53
N VAL A 335 0.18 3.98 20.76
CA VAL A 335 -0.66 4.08 21.96
C VAL A 335 -2.16 4.16 21.62
N ASP A 336 -3.00 3.87 22.60
CA ASP A 336 -4.45 3.96 22.47
C ASP A 336 -5.00 5.36 22.83
N ALA A 337 -6.33 5.53 22.75
CA ALA A 337 -6.97 6.81 23.04
C ALA A 337 -6.82 7.30 24.49
N SER A 338 -6.36 6.48 25.45
CA SER A 338 -6.11 6.91 26.83
C SER A 338 -5.00 7.97 26.92
N ARG A 339 -4.20 8.11 25.87
CA ARG A 339 -3.13 9.12 25.74
C ARG A 339 -3.59 10.44 25.11
N SER A 340 -4.89 10.61 24.89
CA SER A 340 -5.51 11.88 24.48
C SER A 340 -6.23 12.51 25.67
N ILE A 341 -5.58 13.48 26.31
CA ILE A 341 -6.12 14.16 27.50
C ILE A 341 -6.44 15.62 27.22
N SER A 342 -7.27 16.20 28.07
CA SER A 342 -7.47 17.65 28.16
C SER A 342 -6.41 18.29 29.04
N HIS A 343 -6.15 19.59 28.87
CA HIS A 343 -5.31 20.32 29.84
C HIS A 343 -5.96 20.35 31.22
N LYS A 344 -7.30 20.42 31.28
CA LYS A 344 -8.06 20.27 32.52
C LYS A 344 -7.71 18.99 33.28
N GLU A 345 -7.64 17.84 32.61
CA GLU A 345 -7.27 16.58 33.26
C GLU A 345 -5.79 16.54 33.68
N TYR A 346 -4.93 17.31 33.02
CA TYR A 346 -3.51 17.40 33.36
C TYR A 346 -3.24 18.35 34.53
N ASP A 347 -4.00 19.44 34.67
CA ASP A 347 -3.82 20.50 35.66
C ASP A 347 -5.18 20.84 36.30
N ASP A 348 -5.71 19.96 37.15
CA ASP A 348 -7.11 19.97 37.61
C ASP A 348 -7.39 20.79 38.89
N GLY A 349 -6.38 21.27 39.62
CA GLY A 349 -6.54 22.10 40.83
C GLY A 349 -6.53 21.34 42.18
N ASP A 350 -5.55 21.70 43.03
CA ASP A 350 -5.37 21.59 44.51
C ASP A 350 -5.38 20.21 45.26
N PRO A 351 -4.22 19.75 45.78
CA PRO A 351 -2.90 19.86 45.15
C PRO A 351 -3.02 19.45 43.67
N GLN A 352 -2.06 19.89 42.85
CA GLN A 352 -2.20 20.19 41.41
C GLN A 352 -2.70 21.65 41.16
N THR A 353 -2.05 22.60 41.87
CA THR A 353 -1.71 23.97 41.44
C THR A 353 -2.79 25.06 41.27
N ASP A 354 -3.64 25.20 42.29
CA ASP A 354 -4.24 26.46 42.78
C ASP A 354 -5.28 27.25 41.96
N GLU A 355 -5.57 26.96 40.68
CA GLU A 355 -6.88 27.36 40.08
C GLU A 355 -7.43 26.36 39.06
N GLY A 356 -6.63 25.36 38.65
CA GLY A 356 -7.00 24.37 37.66
C GLY A 356 -7.21 24.95 36.25
N LYS A 357 -7.06 24.12 35.23
CA LYS A 357 -7.37 24.41 33.84
C LYS A 357 -8.75 23.86 33.52
N TRP A 358 -9.48 24.51 32.62
CA TRP A 358 -10.82 24.07 32.24
C TRP A 358 -10.91 23.64 30.77
N ASP A 359 -9.85 23.90 30.02
CA ASP A 359 -9.78 23.62 28.60
C ASP A 359 -9.62 22.12 28.30
N PRO A 360 -10.18 21.63 27.17
CA PRO A 360 -10.77 22.35 26.03
C PRO A 360 -12.27 22.71 26.23
N GLY A 361 -12.74 22.80 27.47
CA GLY A 361 -14.06 23.33 27.79
C GLY A 361 -15.17 22.32 27.59
N GLN A 362 -16.13 22.61 26.69
CA GLN A 362 -17.32 21.78 26.49
C GLN A 362 -17.08 20.42 25.82
N ILE A 363 -15.85 19.90 25.75
CA ILE A 363 -15.60 18.53 25.29
C ILE A 363 -15.66 17.57 26.48
N ASP A 364 -16.64 16.67 26.44
CA ASP A 364 -16.62 15.46 27.26
C ASP A 364 -15.51 14.52 26.77
N MET A 365 -14.51 14.31 27.61
CA MET A 365 -13.30 13.59 27.26
C MET A 365 -13.49 12.07 27.18
N ASP A 366 -14.49 11.50 27.85
CA ASP A 366 -14.79 10.06 27.73
C ASP A 366 -15.44 9.76 26.38
N ILE A 367 -16.37 10.62 25.95
CA ILE A 367 -16.94 10.54 24.59
C ILE A 367 -15.81 10.74 23.58
N PHE A 368 -15.03 11.81 23.72
CA PHE A 368 -13.94 12.13 22.79
C PHE A 368 -12.95 10.97 22.64
N ARG A 369 -12.48 10.38 23.74
CA ARG A 369 -11.57 9.22 23.68
C ARG A 369 -12.22 7.99 23.05
N ALA A 370 -13.51 7.74 23.27
CA ALA A 370 -14.22 6.67 22.58
C ALA A 370 -14.26 6.89 21.04
N GLU A 371 -14.39 8.14 20.60
CA GLU A 371 -14.37 8.49 19.18
C GLU A 371 -12.97 8.40 18.57
N VAL A 372 -11.94 8.85 19.30
CA VAL A 372 -10.54 8.67 18.93
C VAL A 372 -10.21 7.18 18.82
N GLN A 373 -10.62 6.36 19.78
CA GLN A 373 -10.38 4.92 19.74
C GLN A 373 -11.09 4.25 18.56
N ARG A 374 -12.32 4.66 18.29
CA ARG A 374 -13.07 4.20 17.11
C ARG A 374 -12.37 4.62 15.82
N GLN A 375 -11.77 5.81 15.76
CA GLN A 375 -11.01 6.27 14.61
C GLN A 375 -9.68 5.53 14.44
N ILE A 376 -8.97 5.24 15.53
CA ILE A 376 -7.79 4.35 15.52
C ILE A 376 -8.18 2.96 14.98
N GLY A 377 -9.32 2.42 15.43
CA GLY A 377 -9.83 1.12 15.00
C GLY A 377 -10.53 1.11 13.64
N SER A 378 -10.95 2.26 13.10
CA SER A 378 -11.64 2.37 11.80
C SER A 378 -10.67 2.30 10.63
N LYS A 379 -9.35 2.30 10.89
CA LYS A 379 -8.27 2.09 9.91
C LYS A 379 -8.16 0.66 9.37
N THR A 380 -9.28 -0.03 9.20
CA THR A 380 -9.46 -0.86 7.99
C THR A 380 -9.82 0.06 6.81
N GLY A 381 -8.99 1.10 6.57
CA GLY A 381 -9.10 1.93 5.39
C GLY A 381 -9.07 0.99 4.18
N GLY A 382 -10.07 1.08 3.31
CA GLY A 382 -10.22 0.15 2.20
C GLY A 382 -8.92 0.00 1.40
N PHE A 383 -8.73 -1.16 0.76
CA PHE A 383 -7.54 -1.64 0.03
C PHE A 383 -6.43 -0.62 -0.28
N LEU A 384 -6.74 0.54 -0.87
CA LEU A 384 -5.77 1.59 -1.18
C LEU A 384 -5.00 2.14 0.04
N MET A 385 -5.61 2.23 1.23
CA MET A 385 -4.94 2.74 2.45
C MET A 385 -4.14 1.66 3.19
N ALA A 386 -4.25 0.40 2.77
CA ALA A 386 -3.39 -0.69 3.23
C ALA A 386 -2.08 -0.76 2.45
N LEU A 387 -1.92 0.09 1.42
CA LEU A 387 -0.74 0.19 0.58
C LEU A 387 0.11 1.37 1.03
N SER A 388 1.43 1.23 0.89
CA SER A 388 2.38 2.33 1.02
C SER A 388 2.14 3.42 -0.03
N ASP A 389 2.65 4.63 0.21
CA ASP A 389 2.53 5.75 -0.74
C ASP A 389 3.08 5.41 -2.14
N ASP A 390 4.13 4.59 -2.20
CA ASP A 390 4.73 4.17 -3.48
C ASP A 390 3.85 3.14 -4.20
N GLU A 391 3.28 2.17 -3.49
CA GLU A 391 2.30 1.24 -4.03
C GLU A 391 1.01 1.96 -4.48
N GLN A 392 0.57 2.99 -3.74
CA GLN A 392 -0.55 3.84 -4.15
C GLN A 392 -0.23 4.62 -5.43
N ARG A 393 0.99 5.17 -5.55
CA ARG A 393 1.46 5.86 -6.77
C ARG A 393 1.57 4.91 -7.95
N GLU A 394 2.02 3.68 -7.72
CA GLU A 394 2.12 2.64 -8.74
C GLU A 394 0.74 2.30 -9.30
N ILE A 395 -0.26 2.07 -8.44
CA ILE A 395 -1.64 1.84 -8.88
C ILE A 395 -2.19 3.06 -9.63
N LEU A 396 -1.94 4.28 -9.14
CA LEU A 396 -2.38 5.49 -9.81
C LEU A 396 -1.76 5.63 -11.21
N ASN A 397 -0.46 5.35 -11.34
CA ASN A 397 0.26 5.39 -12.60
C ASN A 397 -0.27 4.32 -13.56
N PHE A 398 -0.46 3.08 -13.09
CA PHE A 398 -1.07 2.02 -13.87
C PHE A 398 -2.45 2.43 -14.39
N VAL A 399 -3.33 2.96 -13.54
CA VAL A 399 -4.66 3.42 -13.95
C VAL A 399 -4.56 4.54 -14.99
N ARG A 400 -3.62 5.48 -14.86
CA ARG A 400 -3.40 6.56 -15.84
C ARG A 400 -2.91 6.01 -17.18
N GLU A 401 -1.97 5.08 -17.18
CA GLU A 401 -1.48 4.41 -18.40
C GLU A 401 -2.62 3.67 -19.12
N GLN A 402 -3.51 2.99 -18.39
CA GLN A 402 -4.67 2.32 -18.99
C GLN A 402 -5.63 3.30 -19.70
N GLN A 403 -5.62 4.58 -19.30
CA GLN A 403 -6.47 5.63 -19.86
C GLN A 403 -5.79 6.45 -20.96
N GLU A 404 -4.46 6.34 -21.12
CA GLU A 404 -3.73 7.06 -22.15
C GLU A 404 -4.21 6.63 -23.54
N ILE A 405 -4.49 7.61 -24.40
CA ILE A 405 -4.87 7.37 -25.80
C ILE A 405 -3.60 7.08 -26.60
N VAL A 406 -3.50 5.89 -27.18
CA VAL A 406 -2.30 5.38 -27.86
C VAL A 406 -2.52 5.21 -29.37
N GLU A 407 -1.43 5.21 -30.14
CA GLU A 407 -1.44 4.96 -31.59
C GLU A 407 -1.59 3.46 -31.86
N SER A 408 -2.31 3.11 -32.92
CA SER A 408 -2.35 1.73 -33.41
C SER A 408 -0.98 1.33 -33.95
N LEU A 409 -0.44 0.20 -33.49
CA LEU A 409 0.78 -0.38 -34.07
C LEU A 409 0.48 -1.33 -35.24
N SER A 410 -0.80 -1.47 -35.63
CA SER A 410 -1.17 -2.31 -36.76
C SER A 410 -0.49 -1.82 -38.05
N PRO A 411 0.12 -2.73 -38.84
CA PRO A 411 0.64 -2.39 -40.16
C PRO A 411 -0.48 -2.07 -41.16
N LEU A 412 -1.74 -2.35 -40.82
CA LEU A 412 -2.92 -2.07 -41.64
C LEU A 412 -3.76 -0.89 -41.13
N ARG A 413 -3.22 -0.07 -40.21
CA ARG A 413 -3.89 1.16 -39.76
C ARG A 413 -4.09 2.15 -40.91
N HIS A 414 -5.09 3.02 -40.83
CA HIS A 414 -5.31 4.00 -41.89
C HIS A 414 -4.12 4.97 -42.03
N LEU A 415 -3.81 5.39 -43.26
CA LEU A 415 -2.65 6.26 -43.56
C LEU A 415 -2.65 7.62 -42.85
N GLY A 416 -3.79 8.03 -42.27
CA GLY A 416 -3.94 9.24 -41.46
C GLY A 416 -4.60 8.99 -40.09
N GLU A 417 -4.57 7.75 -39.61
CA GLU A 417 -5.16 7.38 -38.33
C GLU A 417 -4.47 8.13 -37.19
N LYS A 418 -5.25 8.93 -36.45
CA LYS A 418 -4.77 9.60 -35.23
C LYS A 418 -4.96 8.66 -34.03
N LYS A 419 -4.24 8.93 -32.95
CA LYS A 419 -4.47 8.30 -31.65
C LYS A 419 -5.96 8.43 -31.28
N ALA A 420 -6.64 7.29 -31.13
CA ALA A 420 -8.10 7.28 -30.99
C ALA A 420 -8.60 6.37 -29.85
N ASN A 421 -7.75 5.50 -29.29
CA ASN A 421 -8.18 4.52 -28.29
C ASN A 421 -7.16 4.36 -27.16
N ASN A 422 -7.61 3.97 -25.97
CA ASN A 422 -6.75 3.66 -24.83
C ASN A 422 -6.55 2.15 -24.66
N VAL A 423 -5.62 1.74 -23.80
CA VAL A 423 -5.25 0.32 -23.63
C VAL A 423 -6.47 -0.54 -23.29
N ARG A 424 -7.33 -0.07 -22.38
CA ARG A 424 -8.58 -0.79 -22.03
C ARG A 424 -9.51 -0.93 -23.23
N GLY A 425 -9.65 0.13 -24.02
CA GLY A 425 -10.48 0.12 -25.22
C GLY A 425 -9.89 -0.78 -26.30
N TYR A 426 -8.57 -0.88 -26.43
CA TYR A 426 -7.92 -1.83 -27.35
C TYR A 426 -8.25 -3.27 -27.01
N ILE A 427 -8.17 -3.67 -25.73
CA ILE A 427 -8.51 -5.03 -25.29
C ILE A 427 -9.96 -5.38 -25.66
N ARG A 428 -10.90 -4.45 -25.47
CA ARG A 428 -12.31 -4.65 -25.84
C ARG A 428 -12.51 -4.76 -27.35
N VAL A 429 -11.80 -3.95 -28.13
CA VAL A 429 -11.83 -4.03 -29.61
C VAL A 429 -11.22 -5.34 -30.10
N MET A 430 -10.13 -5.80 -29.49
CA MET A 430 -9.53 -7.09 -29.79
C MET A 430 -10.46 -8.25 -29.48
N ASP A 431 -11.11 -8.26 -28.30
CA ASP A 431 -12.11 -9.27 -27.95
C ASP A 431 -13.26 -9.29 -28.98
N ALA A 432 -13.84 -8.13 -29.28
CA ALA A 432 -14.91 -8.01 -30.26
C ALA A 432 -14.51 -8.55 -31.64
N ASN A 433 -13.33 -8.18 -32.15
CA ASN A 433 -12.88 -8.61 -33.48
C ASN A 433 -12.48 -10.08 -33.51
N SER A 434 -11.75 -10.56 -32.50
CA SER A 434 -11.29 -11.96 -32.43
C SER A 434 -12.47 -12.92 -32.28
N HIS A 435 -13.53 -12.50 -31.58
CA HIS A 435 -14.73 -13.30 -31.45
C HIS A 435 -15.44 -13.47 -32.81
N VAL A 436 -15.52 -12.41 -33.62
CA VAL A 436 -16.06 -12.51 -35.00
C VAL A 436 -15.26 -13.53 -35.82
N GLU A 437 -13.93 -13.42 -35.84
CA GLU A 437 -13.06 -14.35 -36.56
C GLU A 437 -13.22 -15.80 -36.06
N ALA A 438 -13.32 -16.00 -34.74
CA ALA A 438 -13.49 -17.32 -34.15
C ALA A 438 -14.84 -17.95 -34.50
N ILE A 439 -15.93 -17.19 -34.46
CA ILE A 439 -17.29 -17.67 -34.82
C ILE A 439 -17.37 -17.98 -36.31
N GLU A 440 -16.86 -17.09 -37.15
CA GLU A 440 -16.75 -17.35 -38.59
C GLU A 440 -15.97 -18.64 -38.84
N LYS A 441 -14.81 -18.81 -38.21
CA LYS A 441 -13.97 -19.99 -38.41
C LYS A 441 -14.63 -21.30 -37.96
N ARG A 442 -15.35 -21.26 -36.83
CA ARG A 442 -16.11 -22.41 -36.33
C ARG A 442 -17.28 -22.75 -37.25
N ALA A 443 -17.98 -21.74 -37.76
CA ALA A 443 -19.05 -21.93 -38.73
C ALA A 443 -18.52 -22.51 -40.06
N GLU A 444 -17.34 -22.08 -40.54
CA GLU A 444 -16.66 -22.69 -41.71
C GLU A 444 -16.39 -24.20 -41.50
N TYR A 445 -16.17 -24.64 -40.26
CA TYR A 445 -16.00 -26.06 -39.92
C TYR A 445 -17.32 -26.81 -39.66
N GLY A 446 -18.46 -26.15 -39.82
CA GLY A 446 -19.78 -26.76 -39.62
C GLY A 446 -20.21 -26.88 -38.17
N ASP A 447 -19.66 -26.07 -37.24
CA ASP A 447 -20.13 -26.03 -35.86
C ASP A 447 -21.55 -25.46 -35.79
N ALA A 448 -22.53 -26.32 -35.51
CA ALA A 448 -23.94 -25.97 -35.45
C ALA A 448 -24.23 -24.80 -34.50
N LYS A 449 -23.54 -24.71 -33.35
CA LYS A 449 -23.78 -23.62 -32.38
C LYS A 449 -23.31 -22.27 -32.90
N ALA A 450 -22.22 -22.26 -33.66
CA ALA A 450 -21.72 -21.05 -34.28
C ALA A 450 -22.65 -20.57 -35.41
N ILE A 451 -23.21 -21.52 -36.17
CA ILE A 451 -24.19 -21.23 -37.22
C ILE A 451 -25.50 -20.72 -36.62
N ASP A 452 -26.04 -21.38 -35.60
CA ASP A 452 -27.28 -20.97 -34.92
C ASP A 452 -27.16 -19.55 -34.36
N LEU A 453 -26.02 -19.22 -33.72
CA LEU A 453 -25.75 -17.88 -33.22
C LEU A 453 -25.73 -16.82 -34.34
N LEU A 454 -25.09 -17.13 -35.47
CA LEU A 454 -25.07 -16.23 -36.62
C LEU A 454 -26.48 -16.04 -37.22
N GLU A 455 -27.29 -17.10 -37.27
CA GLU A 455 -28.68 -17.03 -37.74
C GLU A 455 -29.55 -16.17 -36.82
N GLU A 456 -29.42 -16.33 -35.50
CA GLU A 456 -30.08 -15.51 -34.50
C GLU A 456 -29.75 -14.02 -34.71
N ILE A 457 -28.46 -13.69 -34.79
CA ILE A 457 -28.01 -12.30 -34.96
C ILE A 457 -28.45 -11.74 -36.32
N ALA A 458 -28.36 -12.54 -37.39
CA ALA A 458 -28.81 -12.16 -38.73
C ALA A 458 -30.32 -11.83 -38.78
N GLY A 459 -31.10 -12.49 -37.93
CA GLY A 459 -32.54 -12.33 -37.75
C GLY A 459 -32.96 -11.22 -36.78
N ALA A 460 -32.03 -10.41 -36.26
CA ALA A 460 -32.35 -9.35 -35.30
C ALA A 460 -33.36 -8.34 -35.88
N ASP A 461 -34.56 -8.31 -35.29
CA ASP A 461 -35.66 -7.41 -35.67
C ASP A 461 -35.23 -5.93 -35.51
N PRO A 462 -35.33 -5.08 -36.55
CA PRO A 462 -34.99 -3.66 -36.47
C PRO A 462 -35.78 -2.85 -35.44
N ASP A 463 -37.03 -3.22 -35.16
CA ASP A 463 -37.87 -2.51 -34.21
C ASP A 463 -37.53 -2.92 -32.76
N GLN A 464 -37.13 -4.17 -32.56
CA GLN A 464 -36.74 -4.69 -31.24
C GLN A 464 -35.26 -4.43 -30.91
N TYR A 465 -34.38 -4.46 -31.90
CA TYR A 465 -32.93 -4.35 -31.78
C TYR A 465 -32.34 -3.34 -32.78
N PRO A 466 -32.72 -2.06 -32.69
CA PRO A 466 -32.30 -1.03 -33.65
C PRO A 466 -30.78 -0.77 -33.64
N ASP A 467 -30.11 -1.01 -32.52
CA ASP A 467 -28.66 -0.83 -32.33
C ASP A 467 -27.83 -2.01 -32.88
N ARG A 468 -28.45 -3.17 -33.11
CA ARG A 468 -27.79 -4.41 -33.55
C ARG A 468 -27.79 -4.60 -35.07
N GLN A 469 -28.34 -3.65 -35.83
CA GLN A 469 -28.55 -3.84 -37.27
C GLN A 469 -27.25 -3.95 -38.08
N ARG A 470 -26.16 -3.33 -37.63
CA ARG A 470 -24.84 -3.52 -38.23
C ARG A 470 -24.29 -4.93 -37.98
N ASP A 471 -24.52 -5.48 -36.79
CA ASP A 471 -24.11 -6.83 -36.43
C ASP A 471 -24.90 -7.86 -37.25
N ALA A 472 -26.21 -7.63 -37.42
CA ALA A 472 -27.08 -8.47 -38.24
C ALA A 472 -26.61 -8.50 -39.70
N GLU A 473 -26.22 -7.35 -40.26
CA GLU A 473 -25.67 -7.29 -41.61
C GLU A 473 -24.34 -8.05 -41.73
N LEU A 474 -23.44 -7.91 -40.76
CA LEU A 474 -22.19 -8.65 -40.71
C LEU A 474 -22.43 -10.17 -40.62
N ALA A 475 -23.33 -10.61 -39.74
CA ALA A 475 -23.68 -12.02 -39.56
C ALA A 475 -24.25 -12.65 -40.85
N ARG A 476 -25.11 -11.92 -41.58
CA ARG A 476 -25.61 -12.36 -42.90
C ARG A 476 -24.48 -12.53 -43.91
N ARG A 477 -23.52 -11.60 -43.96
CA ARG A 477 -22.35 -11.71 -44.87
C ARG A 477 -21.48 -12.91 -44.52
N ILE A 478 -21.26 -13.17 -43.22
CA ILE A 478 -20.50 -14.34 -42.76
C ILE A 478 -21.23 -15.63 -43.14
N LEU A 479 -22.55 -15.73 -42.89
CA LEU A 479 -23.35 -16.89 -43.28
C LEU A 479 -23.33 -17.14 -44.78
N ALA A 480 -23.48 -16.09 -45.61
CA ALA A 480 -23.41 -16.21 -47.07
C ALA A 480 -22.05 -16.79 -47.51
N LYS A 481 -20.95 -16.26 -46.94
CA LYS A 481 -19.60 -16.77 -47.19
C LYS A 481 -19.46 -18.25 -46.78
N VAL A 482 -19.88 -18.61 -45.57
CA VAL A 482 -19.78 -19.97 -45.03
C VAL A 482 -20.60 -20.97 -45.86
N ARG A 483 -21.77 -20.57 -46.35
CA ARG A 483 -22.66 -21.39 -47.19
C ARG A 483 -22.22 -21.48 -48.66
N GLY A 484 -21.23 -20.69 -49.07
CA GLY A 484 -20.79 -20.62 -50.46
C GLY A 484 -21.78 -19.92 -51.39
N GLU A 485 -22.68 -19.10 -50.84
CA GLU A 485 -23.62 -18.27 -51.59
C GLU A 485 -22.85 -17.03 -52.10
N LYS A 486 -22.73 -16.90 -53.43
CA LYS A 486 -21.99 -15.81 -54.09
C LYS A 486 -22.76 -14.50 -54.13
#